data_AF-A0A9K3KXG8-F1
#
_entry.id   AF-A0A9K3KXG8-F1
#
_cell.length_a   1.000
_cell.length_b   1.000
_cell.length_c   1.000
_cell.angle_alpha   90.00
_cell.angle_beta   90.00
_cell.angle_gamma   90.00
#
_symmetry.space_group_name_H-M   'P 1'
#
loop_
_entity.id
_entity.type
_entity.pdbx_description
1 polymer ?
#
loop_
_entity_poly.entity_id
_entity_poly.type
_entity_poly.pdbx_seq_one_letter_code
_entity_poly.pdbx_strand_id
1 'polypeptide(L)'
;MMDAINDTSGKTQEGLIALLGLPKHSRLGLDGQVIVLQTNDFVGVRNVPSKSFHLITACSGVAEGNASNSLTVGFVIHDQDPVQLIRQYSPKTEEVSEDEVDYLTAKNLWNQIEMQQIEPSRLFSYEQIVAPSSSSGREFQSIVITWEDQTCYINQSNILLLRGIVSGDKIVPGSYDPDDELKSIPKTAVATATMDGKSIEYPPIPVINTNLSLATHKHSGTRRFLANFAPEQRTNLFVLDYQEMQQFILNHILHEYYKDSWIALLGDVQLSFCLFLHIHCLQSLEHWKDLVAMLALTSNSNYECKRYSNLFQGLLQILPYQLSSMDAGFLEDMEEAGGNFLLPSLEMLQQNMCFNNAVDEATADKFQHALVSKFPKTFSESAMRIQMLPNGAGEEDEEMHLDNSMDDDEDGPVVVDSDEIQASLARSAAELSENKHTINIPMEIRQGYPLLVAAIQPHEDIVMTCARALDEKTDVGLVREAAAYLEEVEQYKQAA
;
A
#
# COMPACT_ATOMS: atom_id res chain seq x y z
N MET A 1 30.36 -20.56 27.96
CA MET A 1 30.35 -21.85 28.68
C MET A 1 28.93 -22.04 29.20
N MET A 2 28.05 -22.44 28.30
CA MET A 2 26.67 -22.85 28.55
C MET A 2 26.50 -24.09 27.68
N ASP A 3 26.46 -25.23 28.35
CA ASP A 3 26.57 -26.54 27.75
C ASP A 3 25.34 -26.84 26.88
N ALA A 4 25.64 -27.23 25.65
CA ALA A 4 24.73 -27.90 24.75
C ALA A 4 24.25 -29.19 25.42
N ILE A 5 22.95 -29.26 25.69
CA ILE A 5 22.27 -30.51 26.02
C ILE A 5 22.10 -31.26 24.70
N ASN A 6 23.14 -32.02 24.34
CA ASN A 6 23.03 -33.16 23.43
C ASN A 6 22.77 -34.39 24.30
N ASP A 7 21.52 -34.88 24.35
CA ASP A 7 21.28 -36.30 24.58
C ASP A 7 19.93 -36.79 24.02
N THR A 8 20.04 -37.66 23.01
CA THR A 8 19.16 -38.79 22.64
C THR A 8 17.65 -38.58 22.43
N SER A 9 17.24 -38.36 21.18
CA SER A 9 16.65 -39.41 20.32
C SER A 9 16.37 -38.80 18.94
N GLY A 10 16.70 -39.52 17.86
CA GLY A 10 16.44 -39.10 16.49
C GLY A 10 14.96 -39.15 16.10
N LYS A 11 14.10 -38.45 16.86
CA LYS A 11 12.77 -38.05 16.43
C LYS A 11 12.90 -36.61 15.98
N THR A 12 12.69 -36.35 14.70
CA THR A 12 12.35 -34.99 14.22
C THR A 12 11.25 -34.45 15.14
N GLN A 13 11.55 -33.40 15.90
CA GLN A 13 10.54 -32.75 16.74
C GLN A 13 9.39 -32.31 15.83
N GLU A 14 8.17 -32.68 16.19
CA GLU A 14 6.97 -32.29 15.45
C GLU A 14 6.75 -30.78 15.63
N GLY A 15 6.41 -30.06 14.54
CA GLY A 15 6.12 -28.62 14.62
C GLY A 15 4.92 -28.34 15.54
N LEU A 16 5.03 -27.35 16.41
CA LEU A 16 4.04 -26.99 17.43
C LEU A 16 3.71 -25.49 17.41
N ILE A 17 2.41 -25.19 17.29
CA ILE A 17 1.85 -23.85 17.48
C ILE A 17 0.90 -23.93 18.68
N ALA A 18 1.21 -23.28 19.79
CA ALA A 18 0.40 -23.27 20.99
C ALA A 18 -0.05 -21.85 21.34
N LEU A 19 -1.36 -21.65 21.41
CA LEU A 19 -1.99 -20.39 21.81
C LEU A 19 -2.78 -20.63 23.09
N LEU A 20 -2.14 -20.37 24.23
CA LEU A 20 -2.64 -20.77 25.54
C LEU A 20 -3.72 -19.82 26.06
N GLY A 21 -4.79 -20.38 26.62
CA GLY A 21 -5.83 -19.61 27.31
C GLY A 21 -6.81 -18.89 26.39
N LEU A 22 -6.90 -19.29 25.11
CA LEU A 22 -7.91 -18.75 24.20
C LEU A 22 -9.33 -19.05 24.72
N PRO A 23 -10.22 -18.04 24.76
CA PRO A 23 -11.58 -18.25 25.21
C PRO A 23 -12.42 -19.04 24.20
N LYS A 24 -13.49 -19.68 24.68
CA LYS A 24 -14.52 -20.32 23.87
C LYS A 24 -15.09 -19.33 22.87
N HIS A 25 -15.45 -19.83 21.70
CA HIS A 25 -15.93 -19.08 20.54
C HIS A 25 -14.85 -18.24 19.83
N SER A 26 -13.60 -18.26 20.30
CA SER A 26 -12.49 -17.66 19.53
C SER A 26 -12.35 -18.33 18.17
N ARG A 27 -11.97 -17.52 17.19
CA ARG A 27 -11.64 -17.96 15.83
C ARG A 27 -10.13 -18.14 15.76
N LEU A 28 -9.70 -19.34 15.41
CA LEU A 28 -8.32 -19.67 15.12
C LEU A 28 -8.20 -19.91 13.61
N GLY A 29 -7.36 -19.14 12.93
CA GLY A 29 -6.97 -19.37 11.56
C GLY A 29 -5.59 -19.98 11.45
N LEU A 30 -5.41 -20.89 10.49
CA LEU A 30 -4.12 -21.39 10.05
C LEU A 30 -4.18 -21.57 8.54
N ASP A 31 -3.30 -20.87 7.83
CA ASP A 31 -3.12 -21.00 6.38
C ASP A 31 -4.42 -20.82 5.59
N GLY A 32 -5.17 -19.79 5.99
CA GLY A 32 -6.45 -19.41 5.41
C GLY A 32 -7.66 -20.25 5.86
N GLN A 33 -7.45 -21.34 6.60
CA GLN A 33 -8.53 -22.14 7.18
C GLN A 33 -8.86 -21.66 8.58
N VAL A 34 -10.14 -21.51 8.90
CA VAL A 34 -10.59 -20.97 10.19
C VAL A 34 -11.48 -21.98 10.91
N ILE A 35 -11.18 -22.22 12.18
CA ILE A 35 -12.02 -22.99 13.10
C ILE A 35 -12.55 -22.10 14.23
N VAL A 36 -13.73 -22.44 14.73
CA VAL A 36 -14.34 -21.79 15.91
C VAL A 36 -14.20 -22.72 17.10
N LEU A 37 -13.47 -22.27 18.12
CA LEU A 37 -13.24 -23.05 19.33
C LEU A 37 -14.54 -23.24 20.11
N GLN A 38 -14.87 -24.49 20.45
CA GLN A 38 -16.09 -24.82 21.20
C GLN A 38 -15.86 -24.89 22.71
N THR A 39 -14.61 -24.81 23.15
CA THR A 39 -14.20 -24.98 24.54
C THR A 39 -13.13 -23.95 24.93
N ASN A 40 -12.92 -23.77 26.23
CA ASN A 40 -11.90 -22.86 26.80
C ASN A 40 -10.54 -23.56 27.01
N ASP A 41 -10.42 -24.83 26.64
CA ASP A 41 -9.29 -25.68 27.00
C ASP A 41 -8.37 -25.99 25.81
N PHE A 42 -8.59 -25.35 24.66
CA PHE A 42 -7.69 -25.40 23.52
C PHE A 42 -6.24 -25.08 23.94
N VAL A 43 -5.30 -25.86 23.42
CA VAL A 43 -3.87 -25.72 23.69
C VAL A 43 -3.10 -25.31 22.44
N GLY A 44 -3.35 -25.98 21.31
CA GLY A 44 -2.55 -25.73 20.11
C GLY A 44 -2.78 -26.68 18.95
N VAL A 45 -1.85 -26.62 18.02
CA VAL A 45 -1.76 -27.35 16.76
C VAL A 45 -0.40 -28.03 16.68
N ARG A 46 -0.38 -29.34 16.38
CA ARG A 46 0.84 -30.13 16.18
C ARG A 46 0.97 -30.59 14.73
N ASN A 47 2.15 -31.11 14.38
CA ASN A 47 2.47 -31.60 13.03
C ASN A 47 2.37 -30.51 11.96
N VAL A 48 2.70 -29.27 12.33
CA VAL A 48 2.78 -28.17 11.37
C VAL A 48 3.98 -28.44 10.45
N PRO A 49 3.79 -28.43 9.12
CA PRO A 49 4.88 -28.61 8.17
C PRO A 49 6.04 -27.65 8.44
N SER A 50 7.27 -28.12 8.25
CA SER A 50 8.45 -27.26 8.36
C SER A 50 8.82 -26.72 6.98
N LYS A 51 9.45 -25.54 6.93
CA LYS A 51 10.03 -24.92 5.72
C LYS A 51 9.03 -24.32 4.70
N SER A 52 7.88 -23.88 5.18
CA SER A 52 6.94 -23.04 4.43
C SER A 52 6.49 -21.83 5.26
N PHE A 53 5.99 -20.81 4.58
CA PHE A 53 5.27 -19.70 5.19
C PHE A 53 3.94 -20.20 5.74
N HIS A 54 3.71 -19.94 7.02
CA HIS A 54 2.46 -20.17 7.72
C HIS A 54 1.94 -18.86 8.31
N LEU A 55 0.64 -18.65 8.17
CA LEU A 55 -0.06 -17.53 8.78
C LEU A 55 -1.07 -18.05 9.80
N ILE A 56 -0.81 -17.73 11.06
CA ILE A 56 -1.69 -18.07 12.18
C ILE A 56 -2.51 -16.83 12.47
N THR A 57 -3.83 -16.94 12.55
CA THR A 57 -4.66 -15.82 13.00
C THR A 57 -5.44 -16.19 14.25
N ALA A 58 -5.62 -15.22 15.13
CA ALA A 58 -6.42 -15.41 16.34
C ALA A 58 -7.31 -14.19 16.55
N CYS A 59 -8.58 -14.46 16.83
CA CYS A 59 -9.57 -13.43 17.14
C CYS A 59 -10.44 -13.93 18.29
N SER A 60 -10.54 -13.13 19.36
CA SER A 60 -11.37 -13.45 20.52
C SER A 60 -12.84 -13.42 20.14
N GLY A 61 -13.58 -14.48 20.42
CA GLY A 61 -15.03 -14.54 20.17
C GLY A 61 -15.82 -13.99 21.36
N VAL A 62 -16.87 -13.22 21.09
CA VAL A 62 -17.85 -12.83 22.11
C VAL A 62 -18.99 -13.88 22.13
N ALA A 63 -19.53 -14.17 23.30
CA ALA A 63 -20.69 -15.05 23.45
C ALA A 63 -21.89 -14.55 22.62
N GLU A 64 -22.71 -15.50 22.13
CA GLU A 64 -23.85 -15.32 21.22
C GLU A 64 -24.61 -13.99 21.38
N GLY A 65 -24.62 -13.17 20.31
CA GLY A 65 -25.54 -12.03 20.16
C GLY A 65 -24.92 -10.70 19.74
N ASN A 66 -23.62 -10.48 19.96
CA ASN A 66 -22.91 -9.31 19.47
C ASN A 66 -21.78 -9.75 18.53
N ALA A 67 -21.78 -9.23 17.30
CA ALA A 67 -20.63 -9.35 16.41
C ALA A 67 -19.40 -8.81 17.16
N SER A 68 -18.38 -9.64 17.35
CA SER A 68 -17.17 -9.24 18.06
C SER A 68 -16.37 -8.29 17.16
N ASN A 69 -16.27 -7.02 17.56
CA ASN A 69 -15.33 -6.05 16.98
C ASN A 69 -13.88 -6.30 17.48
N SER A 70 -13.55 -7.52 17.88
CA SER A 70 -12.22 -7.89 18.35
C SER A 70 -11.24 -7.92 17.17
N LEU A 71 -10.08 -7.32 17.37
CA LEU A 71 -9.03 -7.26 16.36
C LEU A 71 -8.53 -8.68 16.06
N THR A 72 -8.49 -9.03 14.78
CA THR A 72 -7.79 -10.26 14.34
C THR A 72 -6.30 -9.98 14.31
N VAL A 73 -5.53 -10.72 15.10
CA VAL A 73 -4.06 -10.63 15.10
C VAL A 73 -3.48 -11.80 14.31
N GLY A 74 -2.36 -11.57 13.62
CA GLY A 74 -1.65 -12.59 12.84
C GLY A 74 -0.28 -12.90 13.45
N PHE A 75 0.19 -14.14 13.32
CA PHE A 75 1.58 -14.52 13.55
C PHE A 75 2.14 -15.14 12.28
N VAL A 76 3.33 -14.70 11.89
CA VAL A 76 4.03 -15.23 10.71
C VAL A 76 5.06 -16.24 11.16
N ILE A 77 5.07 -17.43 10.56
CA ILE A 77 6.14 -18.41 10.72
C ILE A 77 6.70 -18.70 9.34
N HIS A 78 8.03 -18.63 9.20
CA HIS A 78 8.76 -19.06 8.01
C HIS A 78 10.13 -19.62 8.40
N ASP A 79 10.72 -20.44 7.52
CA ASP A 79 12.10 -20.95 7.63
C ASP A 79 12.51 -21.51 9.00
N GLN A 80 11.56 -22.08 9.75
CA GLN A 80 11.81 -22.75 11.03
C GLN A 80 11.67 -24.27 10.90
N ASP A 81 12.61 -25.00 11.52
CA ASP A 81 12.65 -26.46 11.59
C ASP A 81 13.23 -26.90 12.96
N PRO A 82 12.41 -27.38 13.90
CA PRO A 82 10.95 -27.50 13.81
C PRO A 82 10.24 -26.13 13.93
N VAL A 83 9.02 -26.04 13.39
CA VAL A 83 8.14 -24.89 13.64
C VAL A 83 7.79 -24.81 15.12
N GLN A 84 8.03 -23.67 15.77
CA GLN A 84 7.66 -23.46 17.16
C GLN A 84 7.10 -22.06 17.39
N LEU A 85 5.86 -21.99 17.86
CA LEU A 85 5.25 -20.76 18.35
C LEU A 85 4.48 -21.08 19.63
N ILE A 86 4.83 -20.43 20.74
CA ILE A 86 4.08 -20.57 22.00
C ILE A 86 3.77 -19.18 22.52
N ARG A 87 2.48 -18.83 22.52
CA ARG A 87 1.97 -17.52 22.94
C ARG A 87 0.80 -17.69 23.90
N GLN A 88 0.47 -16.64 24.63
CA GLN A 88 -0.60 -16.64 25.61
C GLN A 88 -1.61 -15.53 25.32
N TYR A 89 -2.89 -15.89 25.44
CA TYR A 89 -3.98 -14.93 25.44
C TYR A 89 -3.96 -14.10 26.72
N SER A 90 -4.05 -12.78 26.57
CA SER A 90 -4.14 -11.83 27.67
C SER A 90 -5.58 -11.33 27.82
N PRO A 91 -6.28 -11.70 28.90
CA PRO A 91 -7.63 -11.18 29.17
C PRO A 91 -7.69 -9.66 29.39
N LYS A 92 -6.53 -9.01 29.59
CA LYS A 92 -6.46 -7.55 29.79
C LYS A 92 -6.51 -6.78 28.47
N THR A 93 -5.85 -7.33 27.45
CA THR A 93 -5.80 -6.73 26.10
C THR A 93 -6.81 -7.37 25.17
N GLU A 94 -7.46 -8.45 25.60
CA GLU A 94 -8.38 -9.27 24.81
C GLU A 94 -7.76 -9.85 23.53
N GLU A 95 -6.43 -9.97 23.51
CA GLU A 95 -5.62 -10.41 22.38
C GLU A 95 -4.59 -11.46 22.79
N VAL A 96 -4.07 -12.19 21.81
CA VAL A 96 -2.87 -13.01 21.98
C VAL A 96 -1.65 -12.09 22.02
N SER A 97 -0.83 -12.23 23.05
CA SER A 97 0.38 -11.41 23.24
C SER A 97 1.47 -11.77 22.22
N GLU A 98 2.26 -10.77 21.83
CA GLU A 98 3.52 -10.94 21.09
C GLU A 98 4.57 -11.71 21.91
N ASP A 99 4.59 -11.49 23.23
CA ASP A 99 5.59 -12.07 24.13
C ASP A 99 5.48 -13.60 24.19
N GLU A 100 6.64 -14.25 24.17
CA GLU A 100 6.71 -15.68 24.40
C GLU A 100 6.35 -16.02 25.85
N VAL A 101 5.78 -17.21 26.04
CA VAL A 101 5.55 -17.70 27.40
C VAL A 101 6.88 -17.97 28.12
N ASP A 102 6.86 -17.94 29.45
CA ASP A 102 8.07 -18.22 30.23
C ASP A 102 8.59 -19.65 29.99
N TYR A 103 9.90 -19.83 30.19
CA TYR A 103 10.60 -21.10 29.97
C TYR A 103 9.96 -22.29 30.71
N LEU A 104 9.48 -22.07 31.94
CA LEU A 104 8.90 -23.15 32.74
C LEU A 104 7.55 -23.59 32.16
N THR A 105 6.72 -22.64 31.73
CA THR A 105 5.46 -22.91 31.03
C THR A 105 5.69 -23.66 29.73
N ALA A 106 6.63 -23.20 28.88
CA ALA A 106 6.98 -23.89 27.64
C ALA A 106 7.48 -25.32 27.89
N LYS A 107 8.39 -25.50 28.86
CA LYS A 107 8.93 -26.82 29.21
C LYS A 107 7.86 -27.78 29.74
N ASN A 108 6.96 -27.27 30.59
CA ASN A 108 5.87 -28.07 31.14
C ASN A 108 4.90 -28.51 30.04
N LEU A 109 4.60 -27.64 29.07
CA LEU A 109 3.77 -27.98 27.92
C LEU A 109 4.39 -29.13 27.11
N TRP A 110 5.68 -29.01 26.77
CA TRP A 110 6.39 -30.07 26.03
C TRP A 110 6.40 -31.40 26.79
N ASN A 111 6.70 -31.39 28.09
CA ASN A 111 6.63 -32.60 28.91
C ASN A 111 5.23 -33.24 28.90
N GLN A 112 4.17 -32.43 28.96
CA GLN A 112 2.79 -32.95 28.90
C GLN A 112 2.44 -33.54 27.54
N ILE A 113 2.92 -32.95 26.44
CA ILE A 113 2.76 -33.48 25.08
C ILE A 113 3.50 -34.82 24.95
N GLU A 114 4.77 -34.88 25.36
CA GLU A 114 5.59 -36.09 25.29
C GLU A 114 5.02 -37.23 26.14
N MET A 115 4.49 -36.91 27.33
CA MET A 115 3.84 -37.88 28.21
C MET A 115 2.39 -38.20 27.81
N GLN A 116 1.88 -37.62 26.72
CA GLN A 116 0.49 -37.79 26.26
C GLN A 116 -0.56 -37.47 27.34
N GLN A 117 -0.26 -36.46 28.16
CA GLN A 117 -1.13 -36.00 29.25
C GLN A 117 -2.15 -34.95 28.81
N ILE A 118 -2.04 -34.46 27.58
CA ILE A 118 -3.01 -33.52 26.99
C ILE A 118 -4.07 -34.32 26.24
N GLU A 119 -5.34 -34.03 26.52
CA GLU A 119 -6.44 -34.66 25.80
C GLU A 119 -6.38 -34.34 24.29
N PRO A 120 -6.63 -35.32 23.40
CA PRO A 120 -6.58 -35.09 21.95
C PRO A 120 -7.54 -34.01 21.44
N SER A 121 -8.63 -33.74 22.16
CA SER A 121 -9.59 -32.66 21.88
C SER A 121 -9.00 -31.25 22.05
N ARG A 122 -7.89 -31.13 22.79
CA ARG A 122 -7.25 -29.85 23.14
C ARG A 122 -6.06 -29.53 22.25
N LEU A 123 -5.51 -30.54 21.55
CA LEU A 123 -4.34 -30.44 20.69
C LEU A 123 -4.67 -31.01 19.31
N PHE A 124 -4.95 -30.12 18.36
CA PHE A 124 -5.32 -30.49 17.00
C PHE A 124 -4.07 -30.85 16.18
N SER A 125 -4.18 -31.75 15.21
CA SER A 125 -3.16 -31.84 14.16
C SER A 125 -3.38 -30.75 13.11
N TYR A 126 -2.32 -30.39 12.40
CA TYR A 126 -2.39 -29.49 11.24
C TYR A 126 -3.46 -29.93 10.24
N GLU A 127 -3.51 -31.23 9.92
CA GLU A 127 -4.52 -31.82 9.05
C GLU A 127 -5.95 -31.60 9.56
N GLN A 128 -6.20 -31.69 10.86
CA GLN A 128 -7.54 -31.48 11.42
C GLN A 128 -8.06 -30.05 11.27
N ILE A 129 -7.16 -29.06 11.16
CA ILE A 129 -7.53 -27.66 10.95
C ILE A 129 -7.69 -27.37 9.47
N VAL A 130 -6.72 -27.80 8.67
CA VAL A 130 -6.68 -27.48 7.24
C VAL A 130 -7.70 -28.32 6.45
N ALA A 131 -8.06 -29.50 6.95
CA ALA A 131 -9.00 -30.43 6.33
C ALA A 131 -9.83 -31.17 7.39
N PRO A 132 -10.89 -30.53 7.92
CA PRO A 132 -11.71 -31.12 8.98
C PRO A 132 -12.32 -32.46 8.53
N SER A 133 -12.32 -33.44 9.45
CA SER A 133 -12.61 -34.90 9.39
C SER A 133 -13.64 -35.48 8.39
N SER A 134 -14.37 -34.65 7.65
CA SER A 134 -15.23 -35.01 6.51
C SER A 134 -14.49 -34.98 5.16
N SER A 135 -13.31 -34.39 5.09
CA SER A 135 -12.55 -34.25 3.84
C SER A 135 -11.77 -35.51 3.48
N SER A 136 -11.88 -35.93 2.23
CA SER A 136 -11.06 -37.04 1.72
C SER A 136 -9.58 -36.65 1.67
N GLY A 137 -8.64 -37.60 1.70
CA GLY A 137 -7.21 -37.28 1.61
C GLY A 137 -6.79 -36.50 0.35
N ARG A 138 -7.61 -36.52 -0.72
CA ARG A 138 -7.40 -35.69 -1.91
C ARG A 138 -7.75 -34.22 -1.69
N GLU A 139 -8.74 -33.95 -0.86
CA GLU A 139 -9.20 -32.59 -0.55
C GLU A 139 -8.19 -31.88 0.36
N PHE A 140 -7.65 -32.57 1.37
CA PHE A 140 -6.51 -32.06 2.15
C PHE A 140 -5.33 -31.68 1.25
N GLN A 141 -4.94 -32.56 0.34
CA GLN A 141 -3.84 -32.29 -0.58
C GLN A 141 -4.15 -31.09 -1.50
N SER A 142 -5.40 -30.93 -1.95
CA SER A 142 -5.82 -29.77 -2.72
C SER A 142 -5.71 -28.46 -1.93
N ILE A 143 -6.08 -28.44 -0.65
CA ILE A 143 -6.02 -27.23 0.18
C ILE A 143 -4.57 -26.85 0.46
N VAL A 144 -3.71 -27.83 0.79
CA VAL A 144 -2.27 -27.58 0.98
C VAL A 144 -1.62 -27.03 -0.28
N ILE A 145 -1.89 -27.64 -1.44
CA ILE A 145 -1.41 -27.12 -2.74
C ILE A 145 -1.95 -25.70 -2.98
N THR A 146 -3.20 -25.42 -2.64
CA THR A 146 -3.78 -24.08 -2.81
C THR A 146 -3.05 -23.03 -1.96
N TRP A 147 -2.70 -23.35 -0.72
CA TRP A 147 -1.92 -22.44 0.14
C TRP A 147 -0.50 -22.25 -0.38
N GLU A 148 0.17 -23.33 -0.80
CA GLU A 148 1.50 -23.26 -1.40
C GLU A 148 1.49 -22.39 -2.67
N ASP A 149 0.49 -22.52 -3.53
CA ASP A 149 0.32 -21.69 -4.73
C ASP A 149 0.05 -20.22 -4.36
N GLN A 150 -0.76 -19.96 -3.33
CA GLN A 150 -1.07 -18.61 -2.83
C GLN A 150 0.10 -17.93 -2.13
N THR A 151 1.12 -18.67 -1.73
CA THR A 151 2.28 -18.16 -0.96
C THR A 151 3.63 -18.48 -1.60
N CYS A 152 3.63 -19.03 -2.82
CA CYS A 152 4.84 -19.51 -3.49
C CYS A 152 5.92 -18.44 -3.66
N TYR A 153 5.55 -17.19 -3.98
CA TYR A 153 6.50 -16.09 -4.13
C TYR A 153 6.92 -15.49 -2.79
N ILE A 154 6.10 -15.62 -1.73
CA ILE A 154 6.54 -15.35 -0.36
C ILE A 154 7.65 -16.32 0.03
N ASN A 155 7.45 -17.61 -0.23
CA ASN A 155 8.41 -18.68 0.09
C ASN A 155 9.70 -18.63 -0.74
N GLN A 156 9.62 -18.21 -2.01
CA GLN A 156 10.77 -18.15 -2.91
C GLN A 156 11.59 -16.86 -2.78
N SER A 157 11.05 -15.85 -2.10
CA SER A 157 11.70 -14.53 -1.98
C SER A 157 12.15 -14.25 -0.55
N ASN A 158 12.90 -13.16 -0.41
CA ASN A 158 13.27 -12.60 0.89
C ASN A 158 12.30 -11.49 1.34
N ILE A 159 11.04 -11.49 0.85
CA ILE A 159 10.13 -10.37 1.06
C ILE A 159 9.84 -10.11 2.55
N LEU A 160 9.70 -11.16 3.35
CA LEU A 160 9.50 -11.02 4.80
C LEU A 160 10.67 -10.26 5.44
N LEU A 161 11.91 -10.63 5.08
CA LEU A 161 13.11 -9.93 5.54
C LEU A 161 13.18 -8.47 5.02
N LEU A 162 12.76 -8.21 3.77
CA LEU A 162 12.70 -6.86 3.22
C LEU A 162 11.68 -5.97 3.95
N ARG A 163 10.61 -6.57 4.48
CA ARG A 163 9.62 -5.92 5.36
C ARG A 163 10.03 -5.97 6.85
N GLY A 164 11.22 -6.50 7.14
CA GLY A 164 11.78 -6.69 8.48
C GLY A 164 10.96 -7.62 9.37
N ILE A 165 10.15 -8.50 8.79
CA ILE A 165 9.36 -9.51 9.49
C ILE A 165 10.25 -10.73 9.72
N VAL A 166 10.26 -11.22 10.95
CA VAL A 166 10.92 -12.47 11.32
C VAL A 166 9.89 -13.50 11.78
N SER A 167 10.29 -14.77 11.70
CA SER A 167 9.47 -15.89 12.14
C SER A 167 9.15 -15.79 13.64
N GLY A 168 7.85 -15.75 13.98
CA GLY A 168 7.32 -15.55 15.31
C GLY A 168 6.75 -14.15 15.57
N ASP A 169 6.93 -13.20 14.66
CA ASP A 169 6.41 -11.84 14.80
C ASP A 169 4.87 -11.84 14.82
N LYS A 170 4.30 -11.06 15.75
CA LYS A 170 2.89 -10.70 15.76
C LYS A 170 2.67 -9.55 14.78
N ILE A 171 1.86 -9.76 13.75
CA ILE A 171 1.44 -8.72 12.81
C ILE A 171 0.08 -8.18 13.24
N VAL A 172 0.00 -6.85 13.38
CA VAL A 172 -1.25 -6.14 13.70
C VAL A 172 -1.67 -5.25 12.53
N PRO A 173 -2.98 -5.17 12.22
CA PRO A 173 -3.50 -4.19 11.28
C PRO A 173 -3.14 -2.79 11.79
N GLY A 174 -2.35 -2.04 11.02
CA GLY A 174 -2.03 -0.65 11.35
C GLY A 174 -3.28 0.24 11.33
N SER A 175 -3.25 1.35 12.05
CA SER A 175 -4.20 2.44 11.83
C SER A 175 -3.87 3.08 10.48
N TYR A 176 -4.63 2.75 9.45
CA TYR A 176 -4.46 3.36 8.13
C TYR A 176 -4.94 4.81 8.19
N ASP A 177 -4.00 5.75 8.14
CA ASP A 177 -4.28 7.15 7.91
C ASP A 177 -3.44 7.61 6.70
N PRO A 178 -4.07 7.93 5.56
CA PRO A 178 -3.38 8.32 4.34
C PRO A 178 -2.58 9.64 4.48
N ASP A 179 -2.91 10.48 5.47
CA ASP A 179 -2.31 11.80 5.70
C ASP A 179 -1.26 11.81 6.83
N ASP A 180 -1.34 10.90 7.80
CA ASP A 180 -0.35 10.83 8.90
C ASP A 180 1.00 10.21 8.48
N GLU A 181 1.07 9.43 7.40
CA GLU A 181 2.34 8.86 6.90
C GLU A 181 3.24 9.88 6.15
N LEU A 182 2.71 11.04 5.74
CA LEU A 182 3.53 12.12 5.14
C LEU A 182 4.25 12.96 6.19
N LYS A 183 3.79 12.96 7.44
CA LYS A 183 4.42 13.66 8.56
C LYS A 183 5.52 12.79 9.16
N SER A 184 6.53 12.43 8.37
CA SER A 184 7.79 11.94 8.91
C SER A 184 8.59 13.09 9.54
N ILE A 185 8.02 13.68 10.61
CA ILE A 185 8.85 14.34 11.62
C ILE A 185 9.80 13.24 12.09
N PRO A 186 11.13 13.46 12.10
CA PRO A 186 12.05 12.50 12.70
C PRO A 186 11.53 12.24 14.11
N LYS A 187 11.19 10.97 14.41
CA LYS A 187 10.67 10.51 15.71
C LYS A 187 11.67 10.86 16.81
N THR A 188 11.66 12.12 17.21
CA THR A 188 12.35 12.64 18.36
C THR A 188 11.23 12.93 19.35
N ALA A 189 11.14 12.06 20.35
CA ALA A 189 10.44 12.29 21.60
C ALA A 189 8.90 12.30 21.59
N VAL A 190 8.27 11.27 21.01
CA VAL A 190 7.02 10.74 21.57
C VAL A 190 7.19 9.23 21.79
N ALA A 191 7.73 8.88 22.96
CA ALA A 191 7.63 7.54 23.51
C ALA A 191 6.18 7.34 23.96
N THR A 192 5.33 6.73 23.13
CA THR A 192 3.95 6.42 23.50
C THR A 192 3.58 5.02 23.05
N ALA A 193 3.41 4.15 24.03
CA ALA A 193 2.98 2.75 23.97
C ALA A 193 3.86 1.84 23.09
N THR A 194 4.56 0.90 23.73
CA THR A 194 4.98 -0.34 23.08
C THR A 194 3.71 -0.99 22.52
N MET A 195 3.48 -0.87 21.21
CA MET A 195 2.41 -1.62 20.55
C MET A 195 2.74 -3.11 20.64
N ASP A 196 1.75 -3.92 21.02
CA ASP A 196 1.86 -5.37 21.12
C ASP A 196 1.72 -5.97 19.71
N GLY A 197 2.84 -6.08 19.01
CA GLY A 197 2.94 -6.47 17.61
C GLY A 197 3.48 -5.39 16.67
N LYS A 198 3.84 -5.84 15.48
CA LYS A 198 4.42 -5.06 14.40
C LYS A 198 3.37 -4.70 13.35
N SER A 199 3.33 -3.42 12.95
CA SER A 199 2.62 -3.00 11.75
C SER A 199 3.52 -3.14 10.52
N ILE A 200 2.97 -3.59 9.39
CA ILE A 200 3.73 -3.76 8.16
C ILE A 200 3.91 -2.42 7.46
N GLU A 201 5.12 -2.14 6.98
CA GLU A 201 5.43 -0.94 6.21
C GLU A 201 5.65 -1.29 4.74
N TYR A 202 4.89 -0.63 3.86
CA TYR A 202 4.98 -0.81 2.42
C TYR A 202 5.69 0.36 1.74
N PRO A 203 6.42 0.10 0.63
CA PRO A 203 7.01 1.16 -0.18
C PRO A 203 5.89 1.89 -0.94
N PRO A 204 6.09 3.17 -1.26
CA PRO A 204 5.10 3.91 -2.04
C PRO A 204 5.08 3.42 -3.48
N ILE A 205 3.91 2.97 -3.94
CA ILE A 205 3.71 2.50 -5.30
C ILE A 205 2.93 3.55 -6.10
N PRO A 206 3.51 4.08 -7.19
CA PRO A 206 2.83 5.08 -8.01
C PRO A 206 1.85 4.43 -8.99
N VAL A 207 0.70 5.06 -9.15
CA VAL A 207 -0.27 4.78 -10.21
C VAL A 207 -0.36 6.06 -11.04
N ILE A 208 0.45 6.15 -12.10
CA ILE A 208 0.55 7.32 -12.98
C ILE A 208 0.01 6.93 -14.35
N ASN A 209 -1.18 7.44 -14.70
CA ASN A 209 -1.76 7.30 -16.02
C ASN A 209 -1.89 8.69 -16.66
N THR A 210 -1.20 8.94 -17.77
CA THR A 210 -1.22 10.24 -18.47
C THR A 210 -2.55 10.52 -19.17
N ASN A 211 -3.35 9.49 -19.44
CA ASN A 211 -4.66 9.62 -20.09
C ASN A 211 -5.80 9.89 -19.10
N LEU A 212 -5.61 9.58 -17.81
CA LEU A 212 -6.48 10.03 -16.72
C LEU A 212 -5.92 11.33 -16.17
N SER A 213 -6.19 12.41 -16.91
CA SER A 213 -5.78 13.78 -16.59
C SER A 213 -6.08 14.12 -15.12
N LEU A 214 -5.07 14.62 -14.40
CA LEU A 214 -5.15 15.37 -13.13
C LEU A 214 -5.51 14.62 -11.82
N ALA A 215 -5.83 13.32 -11.83
CA ALA A 215 -6.02 12.55 -10.58
C ALA A 215 -4.70 12.11 -9.91
N THR A 216 -3.56 12.28 -10.59
CA THR A 216 -2.24 11.76 -10.19
C THR A 216 -1.73 12.32 -8.85
N HIS A 217 -2.16 13.53 -8.47
CA HIS A 217 -1.81 14.15 -7.18
C HIS A 217 -2.76 13.78 -6.03
N LYS A 218 -3.92 13.16 -6.33
CA LYS A 218 -4.89 12.69 -5.33
C LYS A 218 -4.52 11.31 -4.78
N HIS A 219 -3.86 10.47 -5.58
CA HIS A 219 -3.41 9.16 -5.16
C HIS A 219 -2.26 9.24 -4.15
N SER A 220 -2.44 8.68 -2.95
CA SER A 220 -1.48 8.76 -1.84
C SER A 220 -0.15 8.07 -2.18
N GLY A 221 -0.19 6.87 -2.78
CA GLY A 221 1.00 6.14 -3.22
C GLY A 221 1.83 6.92 -4.24
N THR A 222 1.17 7.56 -5.21
CA THR A 222 1.84 8.40 -6.22
C THR A 222 2.45 9.64 -5.59
N ARG A 223 1.72 10.34 -4.71
CA ARG A 223 2.24 11.52 -4.02
C ARG A 223 3.49 11.18 -3.21
N ARG A 224 3.47 10.08 -2.46
CA ARG A 224 4.61 9.60 -1.66
C ARG A 224 5.79 9.18 -2.53
N PHE A 225 5.53 8.46 -3.61
CA PHE A 225 6.57 8.05 -4.56
C PHE A 225 7.27 9.28 -5.13
N LEU A 226 6.51 10.26 -5.62
CA LEU A 226 7.06 11.50 -6.17
C LEU A 226 7.81 12.30 -5.11
N ALA A 227 7.37 12.31 -3.84
CA ALA A 227 8.05 13.03 -2.76
C ALA A 227 9.49 12.54 -2.51
N ASN A 228 9.84 11.32 -2.90
CA ASN A 228 11.20 10.79 -2.78
C ASN A 228 12.16 11.31 -3.85
N PHE A 229 11.67 12.05 -4.85
CA PHE A 229 12.49 12.60 -5.95
C PHE A 229 12.75 14.10 -5.78
N ALA A 230 13.92 14.54 -6.25
CA ALA A 230 14.21 15.96 -6.39
C ALA A 230 13.25 16.63 -7.39
N PRO A 231 12.97 17.95 -7.26
CA PRO A 231 12.08 18.67 -8.18
C PRO A 231 12.38 18.44 -9.67
N GLU A 232 13.66 18.47 -10.06
CA GLU A 232 14.10 18.22 -11.44
C GLU A 232 13.74 16.81 -11.93
N GLN A 233 13.95 15.78 -11.10
CA GLN A 233 13.63 14.40 -11.44
C GLN A 233 12.13 14.19 -11.57
N ARG A 234 11.32 14.81 -10.69
CA ARG A 234 9.86 14.77 -10.77
C ARG A 234 9.37 15.37 -12.09
N THR A 235 9.86 16.55 -12.46
CA THR A 235 9.50 17.19 -13.72
C THR A 235 9.91 16.33 -14.91
N ASN A 236 11.13 15.78 -14.89
CA ASN A 236 11.63 14.95 -15.98
C ASN A 236 10.76 13.70 -16.19
N LEU A 237 10.23 13.09 -15.12
CA LEU A 237 9.34 11.93 -15.21
C LEU A 237 8.12 12.22 -16.09
N PHE A 238 7.55 13.43 -16.03
CA PHE A 238 6.38 13.82 -16.83
C PHE A 238 6.71 14.35 -18.23
N VAL A 239 7.99 14.51 -18.55
CA VAL A 239 8.46 14.88 -19.90
C VAL A 239 8.72 13.64 -20.75
N LEU A 240 9.01 12.50 -20.11
CA LEU A 240 9.16 11.21 -20.79
C LEU A 240 7.88 10.85 -21.54
N ASP A 241 8.04 10.09 -22.63
CA ASP A 241 6.88 9.45 -23.22
C ASP A 241 6.26 8.44 -22.23
N TYR A 242 5.00 8.09 -22.45
CA TYR A 242 4.27 7.22 -21.52
C TYR A 242 4.97 5.86 -21.31
N GLN A 243 5.58 5.28 -22.36
CA GLN A 243 6.21 3.97 -22.26
C GLN A 243 7.54 4.03 -21.49
N GLU A 244 8.35 5.04 -21.77
CA GLU A 244 9.60 5.34 -21.06
C GLU A 244 9.33 5.64 -19.59
N MET A 245 8.24 6.36 -19.29
CA MET A 245 7.82 6.65 -17.92
C MET A 245 7.48 5.38 -17.13
N GLN A 246 6.61 4.50 -17.68
CA GLN A 246 6.25 3.25 -16.98
C GLN A 246 7.45 2.32 -16.82
N GLN A 247 8.32 2.25 -17.82
CA GLN A 247 9.56 1.50 -17.74
C GLN A 247 10.48 2.03 -16.64
N PHE A 248 10.64 3.36 -16.54
CA PHE A 248 11.42 3.99 -15.49
C PHE A 248 10.84 3.64 -14.11
N ILE A 249 9.52 3.77 -13.94
CA ILE A 249 8.82 3.46 -12.68
C ILE A 249 9.07 2.02 -12.26
N LEU A 250 8.79 1.02 -13.11
CA LEU A 250 8.97 -0.38 -12.75
C LEU A 250 10.43 -0.69 -12.38
N ASN A 251 11.39 -0.21 -13.18
CA ASN A 251 12.81 -0.44 -12.90
C ASN A 251 13.25 0.24 -11.60
N HIS A 252 12.79 1.45 -11.32
CA HIS A 252 13.08 2.14 -10.08
C HIS A 252 12.49 1.40 -8.88
N ILE A 253 11.23 0.97 -8.95
CA ILE A 253 10.58 0.20 -7.89
C ILE A 253 11.33 -1.11 -7.62
N LEU A 254 11.66 -1.86 -8.67
CA LEU A 254 12.41 -3.11 -8.55
C LEU A 254 13.78 -2.89 -7.92
N HIS A 255 14.51 -1.87 -8.35
CA HIS A 255 15.85 -1.58 -7.86
C HIS A 255 15.84 -1.12 -6.39
N GLU A 256 15.07 -0.07 -6.09
CA GLU A 256 15.09 0.57 -4.77
C GLU A 256 14.45 -0.29 -3.68
N TYR A 257 13.33 -0.95 -3.97
CA TYR A 257 12.53 -1.63 -2.94
C TYR A 257 12.65 -3.16 -2.97
N TYR A 258 13.04 -3.75 -4.11
CA TYR A 258 13.03 -5.21 -4.28
C TYR A 258 14.38 -5.81 -4.69
N LYS A 259 15.47 -5.00 -4.69
CA LYS A 259 16.83 -5.45 -5.05
C LYS A 259 16.87 -6.17 -6.41
N ASP A 260 16.17 -5.61 -7.38
CA ASP A 260 16.01 -6.13 -8.74
C ASP A 260 15.34 -7.52 -8.82
N SER A 261 14.65 -7.95 -7.76
CA SER A 261 13.97 -9.25 -7.69
C SER A 261 12.47 -9.12 -7.98
N TRP A 262 12.06 -9.52 -9.19
CA TRP A 262 10.66 -9.63 -9.56
C TRP A 262 9.91 -10.68 -8.71
N ILE A 263 10.61 -11.69 -8.19
CA ILE A 263 10.04 -12.70 -7.28
C ILE A 263 9.66 -12.02 -5.95
N ALA A 264 10.50 -11.11 -5.44
CA ALA A 264 10.17 -10.36 -4.23
C ALA A 264 8.99 -9.41 -4.44
N LEU A 265 8.88 -8.80 -5.63
CA LEU A 265 7.71 -7.98 -5.99
C LEU A 265 6.41 -8.81 -5.97
N LEU A 266 6.39 -9.99 -6.59
CA LEU A 266 5.22 -10.89 -6.53
C LEU A 266 4.98 -11.45 -5.12
N GLY A 267 6.05 -11.69 -4.36
CA GLY A 267 5.95 -12.07 -2.95
C GLY A 267 5.23 -11.01 -2.13
N ASP A 268 5.45 -9.74 -2.44
CA ASP A 268 4.77 -8.63 -1.79
C ASP A 268 3.30 -8.51 -2.21
N VAL A 269 2.98 -8.78 -3.49
CA VAL A 269 1.59 -8.92 -3.97
C VAL A 269 0.84 -10.02 -3.21
N GLN A 270 1.47 -11.18 -3.01
CA GLN A 270 0.86 -12.28 -2.25
C GLN A 270 0.75 -11.94 -0.75
N LEU A 271 1.82 -11.39 -0.16
CA LEU A 271 1.84 -11.05 1.26
C LEU A 271 0.78 -10.02 1.60
N SER A 272 0.70 -8.93 0.84
CA SER A 272 -0.28 -7.88 1.09
C SER A 272 -1.71 -8.38 0.91
N PHE A 273 -1.96 -9.23 -0.09
CA PHE A 273 -3.24 -9.90 -0.26
C PHE A 273 -3.60 -10.81 0.93
N CYS A 274 -2.68 -11.66 1.38
CA CYS A 274 -2.91 -12.56 2.52
C CYS A 274 -3.20 -11.80 3.81
N LEU A 275 -2.45 -10.73 4.08
CA LEU A 275 -2.67 -9.89 5.27
C LEU A 275 -3.98 -9.13 5.19
N PHE A 276 -4.35 -8.61 4.02
CA PHE A 276 -5.68 -8.04 3.83
C PHE A 276 -6.77 -9.07 4.13
N LEU A 277 -6.70 -10.26 3.51
CA LEU A 277 -7.76 -11.26 3.59
C LEU A 277 -7.95 -11.84 4.99
N HIS A 278 -6.84 -12.12 5.70
CA HIS A 278 -6.89 -12.90 6.95
C HIS A 278 -6.75 -12.07 8.22
N ILE A 279 -6.16 -10.87 8.16
CA ILE A 279 -6.08 -9.96 9.32
C ILE A 279 -6.80 -8.64 9.09
N HIS A 280 -7.50 -8.45 7.97
CA HIS A 280 -8.26 -7.23 7.65
C HIS A 280 -7.39 -5.96 7.62
N CYS A 281 -6.14 -6.08 7.17
CA CYS A 281 -5.23 -4.94 7.05
C CYS A 281 -5.56 -4.09 5.81
N LEU A 282 -6.20 -2.94 6.02
CA LEU A 282 -6.57 -2.02 4.94
C LEU A 282 -5.35 -1.46 4.18
N GLN A 283 -4.26 -1.15 4.86
CA GLN A 283 -3.02 -0.70 4.22
C GLN A 283 -2.47 -1.75 3.26
N SER A 284 -2.65 -3.05 3.58
CA SER A 284 -2.25 -4.14 2.69
C SER A 284 -3.16 -4.26 1.47
N LEU A 285 -4.45 -3.93 1.59
CA LEU A 285 -5.36 -3.85 0.45
C LEU A 285 -4.95 -2.75 -0.52
N GLU A 286 -4.71 -1.53 -0.02
CA GLU A 286 -4.30 -0.41 -0.86
C GLU A 286 -2.97 -0.71 -1.57
N HIS A 287 -1.99 -1.25 -0.83
CA HIS A 287 -0.72 -1.67 -1.45
C HIS A 287 -0.89 -2.74 -2.53
N TRP A 288 -1.73 -3.75 -2.28
CA TRP A 288 -2.06 -4.77 -3.28
C TRP A 288 -2.68 -4.14 -4.55
N LYS A 289 -3.67 -3.24 -4.38
CA LYS A 289 -4.30 -2.52 -5.50
C LYS A 289 -3.28 -1.74 -6.31
N ASP A 290 -2.43 -0.96 -5.63
CA ASP A 290 -1.42 -0.11 -6.28
C ASP A 290 -0.43 -0.94 -7.10
N LEU A 291 0.02 -2.07 -6.55
CA LEU A 291 0.92 -3.00 -7.25
C LEU A 291 0.27 -3.58 -8.51
N VAL A 292 -0.98 -4.04 -8.41
CA VAL A 292 -1.73 -4.56 -9.57
C VAL A 292 -1.88 -3.48 -10.64
N ALA A 293 -2.20 -2.25 -10.24
CA ALA A 293 -2.40 -1.14 -11.16
C ALA A 293 -1.12 -0.67 -11.84
N MET A 294 -0.03 -0.54 -11.08
CA MET A 294 1.29 -0.17 -11.64
C MET A 294 1.77 -1.24 -12.64
N LEU A 295 1.61 -2.52 -12.33
CA LEU A 295 1.94 -3.62 -13.24
C LEU A 295 1.05 -3.61 -14.49
N ALA A 296 -0.24 -3.31 -14.33
CA ALA A 296 -1.16 -3.14 -15.44
C ALA A 296 -0.73 -2.01 -16.38
N LEU A 297 -0.39 -0.84 -15.84
CA LEU A 297 0.08 0.30 -16.64
C LEU A 297 1.37 -0.03 -17.40
N THR A 298 2.29 -0.76 -16.75
CA THR A 298 3.56 -1.17 -17.36
C THR A 298 3.39 -2.21 -18.47
N SER A 299 2.32 -3.01 -18.43
CA SER A 299 2.05 -4.04 -19.44
C SER A 299 1.79 -3.50 -20.86
N ASN A 300 1.53 -2.20 -21.01
CA ASN A 300 1.30 -1.55 -22.30
C ASN A 300 2.59 -1.49 -23.17
N SER A 301 3.76 -1.75 -22.59
CA SER A 301 5.02 -1.84 -23.35
C SER A 301 5.33 -3.29 -23.75
N ASN A 302 5.32 -3.57 -25.06
CA ASN A 302 5.71 -4.87 -25.62
C ASN A 302 7.13 -5.29 -25.23
N TYR A 303 8.02 -4.32 -25.04
CA TYR A 303 9.40 -4.58 -24.66
C TYR A 303 9.48 -5.05 -23.20
N GLU A 304 8.77 -4.37 -22.29
CA GLU A 304 8.75 -4.71 -20.87
C GLU A 304 8.04 -6.02 -20.60
N CYS A 305 6.91 -6.27 -21.27
CA CYS A 305 6.21 -7.56 -21.21
C CYS A 305 7.12 -8.74 -21.58
N LYS A 306 8.02 -8.56 -22.55
CA LYS A 306 9.00 -9.60 -22.92
C LYS A 306 10.17 -9.68 -21.95
N ARG A 307 10.67 -8.54 -21.47
CA ARG A 307 11.78 -8.48 -20.52
C ARG A 307 11.43 -9.11 -19.17
N TYR A 308 10.22 -8.83 -18.71
CA TYR A 308 9.67 -9.30 -17.43
C TYR A 308 8.54 -10.32 -17.65
N SER A 309 8.66 -11.19 -18.66
CA SER A 309 7.62 -12.18 -18.98
C SER A 309 7.27 -13.07 -17.79
N ASN A 310 8.27 -13.48 -16.98
CA ASN A 310 8.05 -14.29 -15.79
C ASN A 310 7.29 -13.54 -14.68
N LEU A 311 7.47 -12.23 -14.56
CA LEU A 311 6.74 -11.38 -13.61
C LEU A 311 5.24 -11.37 -13.97
N PHE A 312 4.93 -11.10 -15.24
CA PHE A 312 3.54 -11.06 -15.70
C PHE A 312 2.88 -12.43 -15.75
N GLN A 313 3.64 -13.46 -16.13
CA GLN A 313 3.24 -14.86 -16.03
C GLN A 313 2.86 -15.22 -14.59
N GLY A 314 3.71 -14.87 -13.61
CA GLY A 314 3.45 -15.10 -12.20
C GLY A 314 2.25 -14.30 -11.69
N LEU A 315 2.11 -13.04 -12.09
CA LEU A 315 0.96 -12.20 -11.74
C LEU A 315 -0.37 -12.81 -12.22
N LEU A 316 -0.44 -13.23 -13.49
CA LEU A 316 -1.66 -13.85 -14.04
C LEU A 316 -1.94 -15.25 -13.48
N GLN A 317 -0.94 -15.93 -12.92
CA GLN A 317 -1.15 -17.18 -12.19
C GLN A 317 -1.82 -16.95 -10.83
N ILE A 318 -1.47 -15.89 -10.10
CA ILE A 318 -1.95 -15.65 -8.73
C ILE A 318 -3.29 -14.90 -8.69
N LEU A 319 -3.51 -13.94 -9.60
CA LEU A 319 -4.72 -13.10 -9.61
C LEU A 319 -6.05 -13.87 -9.66
N PRO A 320 -6.21 -14.96 -10.46
CA PRO A 320 -7.46 -15.71 -10.51
C PRO A 320 -7.91 -16.20 -9.13
N TYR A 321 -6.98 -16.73 -8.34
CA TYR A 321 -7.25 -17.22 -6.99
C TYR A 321 -7.57 -16.08 -6.02
N GLN A 322 -6.79 -15.00 -6.08
CA GLN A 322 -7.01 -13.82 -5.24
C GLN A 322 -8.38 -13.19 -5.48
N LEU A 323 -8.73 -12.94 -6.75
CA LEU A 323 -10.03 -12.39 -7.13
C LEU A 323 -11.20 -13.33 -6.78
N SER A 324 -11.01 -14.64 -6.90
CA SER A 324 -12.04 -15.61 -6.50
C SER A 324 -12.36 -15.55 -5.01
N SER A 325 -11.37 -15.21 -4.17
CA SER A 325 -11.47 -15.18 -2.70
C SER A 325 -12.14 -13.93 -2.13
N MET A 326 -12.22 -12.84 -2.91
CA MET A 326 -12.88 -11.59 -2.50
C MET A 326 -14.37 -11.61 -2.83
N ASP A 327 -15.21 -10.83 -2.16
CA ASP A 327 -16.60 -10.67 -2.59
C ASP A 327 -16.71 -9.73 -3.82
N ALA A 328 -17.60 -10.04 -4.76
CA ALA A 328 -17.76 -9.22 -5.97
C ALA A 328 -18.41 -7.87 -5.66
N GLY A 329 -19.40 -7.85 -4.75
CA GLY A 329 -20.04 -6.62 -4.28
C GLY A 329 -19.05 -5.72 -3.56
N PHE A 330 -18.18 -6.29 -2.71
CA PHE A 330 -17.09 -5.51 -2.10
C PHE A 330 -16.19 -4.81 -3.13
N LEU A 331 -15.85 -5.49 -4.23
CA LEU A 331 -15.00 -4.93 -5.28
C LEU A 331 -15.71 -3.85 -6.10
N GLU A 332 -17.01 -4.03 -6.39
CA GLU A 332 -17.86 -3.04 -7.07
C GLU A 332 -18.13 -1.81 -6.17
N ASP A 333 -18.48 -2.01 -4.89
CA ASP A 333 -18.72 -0.94 -3.90
C ASP A 333 -17.47 -0.09 -3.67
N MET A 334 -16.29 -0.72 -3.71
CA MET A 334 -15.01 -0.02 -3.65
C MET A 334 -14.81 0.91 -4.87
N GLU A 335 -15.43 0.62 -6.03
CA GLU A 335 -15.40 1.50 -7.22
C GLU A 335 -16.26 2.73 -7.07
N GLU A 336 -17.47 2.58 -6.55
CA GLU A 336 -18.42 3.68 -6.40
C GLU A 336 -17.93 4.77 -5.44
N ALA A 337 -17.05 4.42 -4.49
CA ALA A 337 -16.50 5.33 -3.49
C ALA A 337 -15.47 6.36 -4.02
N GLY A 338 -15.15 6.36 -5.31
CA GLY A 338 -14.29 7.39 -5.93
C GLY A 338 -12.81 7.24 -5.57
N GLY A 339 -12.17 6.22 -6.13
CA GLY A 339 -10.73 6.00 -5.97
C GLY A 339 -10.21 4.70 -6.59
N ASN A 340 -11.02 4.04 -7.42
CA ASN A 340 -10.75 2.67 -7.80
C ASN A 340 -10.33 2.56 -9.26
N PHE A 341 -9.06 2.23 -9.44
CA PHE A 341 -8.45 1.94 -10.73
C PHE A 341 -8.33 0.43 -10.94
N LEU A 342 -8.89 -0.42 -10.05
CA LEU A 342 -8.68 -1.85 -10.08
C LEU A 342 -9.33 -2.53 -11.30
N LEU A 343 -10.65 -2.39 -11.54
CA LEU A 343 -11.23 -3.01 -12.75
C LEU A 343 -10.64 -2.42 -14.04
N PRO A 344 -10.43 -1.10 -14.18
CA PRO A 344 -9.70 -0.56 -15.33
C PRO A 344 -8.29 -1.15 -15.51
N SER A 345 -7.59 -1.43 -14.41
CA SER A 345 -6.26 -2.07 -14.45
C SER A 345 -6.35 -3.53 -14.87
N LEU A 346 -7.33 -4.28 -14.38
CA LEU A 346 -7.56 -5.67 -14.77
C LEU A 346 -7.97 -5.78 -16.25
N GLU A 347 -8.79 -4.85 -16.73
CA GLU A 347 -9.15 -4.74 -18.15
C GLU A 347 -7.92 -4.47 -19.02
N MET A 348 -7.10 -3.49 -18.63
CA MET A 348 -5.85 -3.19 -19.34
C MET A 348 -4.89 -4.39 -19.33
N LEU A 349 -4.76 -5.13 -18.22
CA LEU A 349 -3.97 -6.36 -18.18
C LEU A 349 -4.49 -7.40 -19.16
N GLN A 350 -5.81 -7.62 -19.20
CA GLN A 350 -6.42 -8.57 -20.13
C GLN A 350 -6.15 -8.16 -21.57
N GLN A 351 -6.39 -6.89 -21.91
CA GLN A 351 -6.18 -6.36 -23.26
C GLN A 351 -4.71 -6.43 -23.68
N ASN A 352 -3.74 -6.16 -22.80
CA ASN A 352 -2.33 -6.17 -23.20
C ASN A 352 -1.76 -7.59 -23.30
N MET A 353 -2.17 -8.49 -22.40
CA MET A 353 -1.59 -9.84 -22.33
C MET A 353 -2.11 -10.76 -23.43
N CYS A 354 -3.37 -10.61 -23.87
CA CYS A 354 -3.92 -11.37 -24.98
C CYS A 354 -3.23 -11.08 -26.33
N PHE A 355 -2.62 -9.89 -26.50
CA PHE A 355 -2.03 -9.46 -27.77
C PHE A 355 -0.50 -9.65 -27.82
N ASN A 356 0.16 -9.71 -26.66
CA ASN A 356 1.61 -9.64 -26.60
C ASN A 356 2.34 -11.00 -26.57
N ASN A 357 1.61 -12.13 -26.52
CA ASN A 357 2.16 -13.49 -26.43
C ASN A 357 3.26 -13.63 -25.34
N ALA A 358 3.23 -12.78 -24.31
CA ALA A 358 4.24 -12.74 -23.25
C ALA A 358 3.97 -13.79 -22.17
N VAL A 359 2.74 -14.29 -22.11
CA VAL A 359 2.21 -15.27 -21.15
C VAL A 359 1.70 -16.47 -21.93
N ASP A 360 1.77 -17.66 -21.33
CA ASP A 360 1.13 -18.83 -21.93
C ASP A 360 -0.40 -18.68 -22.04
N GLU A 361 -0.95 -19.20 -23.14
CA GLU A 361 -2.37 -19.11 -23.50
C GLU A 361 -3.27 -19.71 -22.40
N ALA A 362 -2.85 -20.81 -21.77
CA ALA A 362 -3.64 -21.46 -20.72
C ALA A 362 -3.77 -20.61 -19.45
N THR A 363 -2.75 -19.83 -19.09
CA THR A 363 -2.77 -18.91 -17.96
C THR A 363 -3.60 -17.68 -18.29
N ALA A 364 -3.48 -17.14 -19.51
CA ALA A 364 -4.32 -16.05 -19.97
C ALA A 364 -5.80 -16.44 -19.97
N ASP A 365 -6.14 -17.63 -20.47
CA ASP A 365 -7.51 -18.17 -20.49
C ASP A 365 -8.09 -18.34 -19.08
N LYS A 366 -7.29 -18.86 -18.13
CA LYS A 366 -7.70 -18.99 -16.72
C LYS A 366 -8.00 -17.62 -16.10
N PHE A 367 -7.15 -16.62 -16.38
CA PHE A 367 -7.35 -15.26 -15.91
C PHE A 367 -8.61 -14.63 -16.50
N GLN A 368 -8.78 -14.74 -17.81
CA GLN A 368 -10.00 -14.26 -18.49
C GLN A 368 -11.26 -14.93 -17.93
N HIS A 369 -11.23 -16.26 -17.75
CA HIS A 369 -12.37 -16.98 -17.18
C HIS A 369 -12.69 -16.51 -15.76
N ALA A 370 -11.67 -16.26 -14.93
CA ALA A 370 -11.86 -15.74 -13.58
C ALA A 370 -12.50 -14.34 -13.59
N LEU A 371 -12.04 -13.44 -14.47
CA LEU A 371 -12.63 -12.10 -14.61
C LEU A 371 -14.09 -12.17 -15.08
N VAL A 372 -14.40 -12.91 -16.14
CA VAL A 372 -15.76 -13.05 -16.67
C VAL A 372 -16.69 -13.70 -15.64
N SER A 373 -16.20 -14.70 -14.91
CA SER A 373 -16.98 -15.35 -13.86
C SER A 373 -17.26 -14.44 -12.67
N LYS A 374 -16.32 -13.56 -12.31
CA LYS A 374 -16.44 -12.69 -11.14
C LYS A 374 -17.21 -11.40 -11.44
N PHE A 375 -16.99 -10.85 -12.62
CA PHE A 375 -17.47 -9.55 -13.07
C PHE A 375 -18.13 -9.68 -14.46
N PRO A 376 -19.24 -10.42 -14.57
CA PRO A 376 -19.86 -10.71 -15.86
C PRO A 376 -20.36 -9.45 -16.58
N LYS A 377 -20.74 -8.40 -15.84
CA LYS A 377 -21.18 -7.12 -16.41
C LYS A 377 -20.02 -6.37 -17.08
N THR A 378 -18.84 -6.41 -16.49
CA THR A 378 -17.67 -5.63 -16.93
C THR A 378 -16.90 -6.34 -18.05
N PHE A 379 -16.71 -7.67 -17.97
CA PHE A 379 -15.80 -8.39 -18.88
C PHE A 379 -16.49 -9.31 -19.89
N SER A 380 -17.82 -9.28 -20.01
CA SER A 380 -18.49 -10.05 -21.07
C SER A 380 -18.12 -9.56 -22.47
N GLU A 381 -18.13 -10.44 -23.47
CA GLU A 381 -17.79 -10.12 -24.87
C GLU A 381 -18.60 -8.95 -25.44
N SER A 382 -19.83 -8.76 -24.95
CA SER A 382 -20.70 -7.65 -25.31
C SER A 382 -20.22 -6.30 -24.77
N ALA A 383 -19.64 -6.27 -23.56
CA ALA A 383 -19.09 -5.07 -22.94
C ALA A 383 -17.79 -4.62 -23.64
N MET A 384 -16.91 -5.57 -23.97
CA MET A 384 -15.65 -5.28 -24.70
C MET A 384 -15.88 -4.74 -26.12
N ARG A 385 -16.95 -5.14 -26.81
CA ARG A 385 -17.28 -4.62 -28.16
C ARG A 385 -17.77 -3.17 -28.15
N ILE A 386 -18.39 -2.71 -27.06
CA ILE A 386 -18.97 -1.36 -26.99
C ILE A 386 -17.88 -0.29 -26.90
N GLN A 387 -16.70 -0.60 -26.35
CA GLN A 387 -15.58 0.35 -26.25
C GLN A 387 -14.59 0.31 -27.44
N MET A 388 -14.73 -0.66 -28.35
CA MET A 388 -13.82 -0.86 -29.49
C MET A 388 -14.25 -0.14 -30.78
N LEU A 389 -15.26 0.73 -30.74
CA LEU A 389 -15.60 1.58 -31.90
C LEU A 389 -14.69 2.83 -31.91
N PRO A 390 -13.81 2.99 -32.91
CA PRO A 390 -13.21 4.29 -33.16
C PRO A 390 -14.31 5.22 -33.67
N ASN A 391 -14.34 6.45 -33.15
CA ASN A 391 -15.15 7.59 -33.64
C ASN A 391 -15.57 7.45 -35.11
N GLY A 392 -16.87 7.23 -35.35
CA GLY A 392 -17.40 7.17 -36.71
C GLY A 392 -18.85 6.71 -36.83
N ALA A 393 -19.75 7.70 -36.76
CA ALA A 393 -21.08 7.75 -37.37
C ALA A 393 -22.20 6.84 -36.80
N GLY A 394 -23.23 7.51 -36.27
CA GLY A 394 -24.53 6.92 -35.95
C GLY A 394 -25.35 7.85 -35.08
N GLU A 395 -25.92 8.90 -35.68
CA GLU A 395 -27.01 9.69 -35.10
C GLU A 395 -28.16 8.75 -34.73
N GLU A 396 -28.67 8.86 -33.50
CA GLU A 396 -30.08 8.70 -33.19
C GLU A 396 -30.37 9.46 -31.88
N ASP A 397 -31.21 10.48 -32.02
CA ASP A 397 -31.64 11.41 -30.99
C ASP A 397 -32.42 10.72 -29.86
N GLU A 398 -31.94 10.82 -28.63
CA GLU A 398 -32.80 10.80 -27.45
C GLU A 398 -32.49 12.02 -26.58
N GLU A 399 -33.34 13.04 -26.73
CA GLU A 399 -33.44 14.18 -25.80
C GLU A 399 -33.76 13.67 -24.39
N MET A 400 -32.74 13.55 -23.54
CA MET A 400 -32.92 13.53 -22.09
C MET A 400 -32.42 14.84 -21.50
N HIS A 401 -33.38 15.62 -21.02
CA HIS A 401 -33.19 16.78 -20.16
C HIS A 401 -32.32 16.40 -18.94
N LEU A 402 -31.04 16.79 -18.97
CA LEU A 402 -30.17 16.84 -17.81
C LEU A 402 -30.21 18.24 -17.21
N ASP A 403 -30.60 18.28 -15.94
CA ASP A 403 -30.63 19.45 -15.07
C ASP A 403 -29.18 19.93 -14.87
N ASN A 404 -28.85 21.09 -15.45
CA ASN A 404 -27.55 21.73 -15.31
C ASN A 404 -27.37 22.24 -13.87
N SER A 405 -26.75 21.42 -13.03
CA SER A 405 -26.08 21.90 -11.82
C SER A 405 -24.83 21.07 -11.53
N MET A 406 -23.80 21.23 -12.35
CA MET A 406 -22.43 20.99 -11.91
C MET A 406 -21.52 22.05 -12.51
N ASP A 407 -20.84 22.73 -11.60
CA ASP A 407 -19.77 23.69 -11.83
C ASP A 407 -18.65 23.02 -12.63
N ASP A 408 -18.50 23.45 -13.88
CA ASP A 408 -17.38 23.09 -14.76
C ASP A 408 -16.42 24.28 -14.87
N ASP A 409 -15.13 23.95 -14.91
CA ASP A 409 -14.02 24.71 -15.49
C ASP A 409 -13.29 25.76 -14.62
N GLU A 410 -12.57 25.31 -13.59
CA GLU A 410 -11.40 26.01 -13.07
C GLU A 410 -10.15 25.10 -13.16
N ASP A 411 -9.69 24.82 -14.39
CA ASP A 411 -8.28 24.54 -14.73
C ASP A 411 -8.11 24.19 -16.24
N GLY A 412 -8.67 25.03 -17.11
CA GLY A 412 -8.23 25.10 -18.51
C GLY A 412 -6.93 25.91 -18.62
N PRO A 413 -6.07 25.66 -19.62
CA PRO A 413 -4.95 26.56 -19.88
C PRO A 413 -5.49 27.98 -20.10
N VAL A 414 -5.05 28.94 -19.28
CA VAL A 414 -5.46 30.35 -19.39
C VAL A 414 -5.02 30.86 -20.75
N VAL A 415 -5.98 31.01 -21.66
CA VAL A 415 -5.75 31.60 -22.98
C VAL A 415 -5.60 33.10 -22.78
N VAL A 416 -4.36 33.58 -22.81
CA VAL A 416 -4.05 35.00 -22.75
C VAL A 416 -4.28 35.59 -24.14
N ASP A 417 -5.11 36.63 -24.23
CA ASP A 417 -5.36 37.31 -25.49
C ASP A 417 -4.06 37.88 -26.07
N SER A 418 -3.87 37.71 -27.38
CA SER A 418 -2.65 38.15 -28.07
C SER A 418 -2.37 39.64 -27.91
N ASP A 419 -3.41 40.45 -27.67
CA ASP A 419 -3.32 41.88 -27.44
C ASP A 419 -2.68 42.20 -26.08
N GLU A 420 -2.89 41.35 -25.07
CA GLU A 420 -2.31 41.50 -23.73
C GLU A 420 -0.82 41.15 -23.74
N ILE A 421 -0.44 40.13 -24.52
CA ILE A 421 0.97 39.79 -24.80
C ILE A 421 1.65 40.92 -25.57
N GLN A 422 0.97 41.50 -26.56
CA GLN A 422 1.51 42.60 -27.35
C GLN A 422 1.64 43.89 -26.54
N ALA A 423 0.71 44.15 -25.62
CA ALA A 423 0.78 45.25 -24.65
C ALA A 423 1.92 45.04 -23.65
N SER A 424 2.14 43.81 -23.18
CA SER A 424 3.27 43.48 -22.31
C SER A 424 4.62 43.61 -23.01
N LEU A 425 4.72 43.16 -24.27
CA LEU A 425 5.90 43.38 -25.11
C LEU A 425 6.14 44.87 -25.41
N ALA A 426 5.09 45.67 -25.59
CA ALA A 426 5.20 47.12 -25.79
C ALA A 426 5.70 47.83 -24.51
N ARG A 427 5.27 47.37 -23.32
CA ARG A 427 5.78 47.86 -22.03
C ARG A 427 7.25 47.48 -21.83
N SER A 428 7.61 46.21 -22.07
CA SER A 428 9.00 45.73 -21.95
C SER A 428 9.95 46.33 -22.99
N ALA A 429 9.46 46.65 -24.20
CA ALA A 429 10.26 47.31 -25.23
C ALA A 429 10.52 48.79 -24.92
N ALA A 430 9.62 49.46 -24.18
CA ALA A 430 9.83 50.83 -23.72
C ALA A 430 10.86 50.93 -22.57
N GLU A 431 11.01 49.88 -21.76
CA GLU A 431 11.96 49.83 -20.63
C GLU A 431 13.40 49.47 -21.03
N LEU A 432 13.63 49.00 -22.25
CA LEU A 432 14.97 48.70 -22.78
C LEU A 432 15.79 49.94 -23.18
N SER A 433 15.28 51.15 -22.89
CA SER A 433 15.91 52.42 -23.27
C SER A 433 16.24 53.37 -22.11
N GLU A 434 16.29 52.92 -20.85
CA GLU A 434 16.84 53.76 -19.78
C GLU A 434 17.92 53.07 -18.93
N ASN A 435 19.09 53.70 -18.99
CA ASN A 435 20.32 53.46 -18.25
C ASN A 435 20.15 52.81 -16.86
N LYS A 436 20.88 51.71 -16.62
CA LYS A 436 21.25 51.23 -15.28
C LYS A 436 22.01 52.32 -14.51
N HIS A 437 21.30 53.19 -13.81
CA HIS A 437 21.88 53.99 -12.73
C HIS A 437 21.83 53.17 -11.45
N THR A 438 22.96 52.58 -11.07
CA THR A 438 23.19 52.12 -9.71
C THR A 438 23.26 53.35 -8.81
N ILE A 439 22.16 53.66 -8.12
CA ILE A 439 22.13 54.76 -7.16
C ILE A 439 23.03 54.36 -5.98
N ASN A 440 24.16 55.03 -5.82
CA ASN A 440 25.08 54.79 -4.72
C ASN A 440 24.53 55.46 -3.45
N ILE A 441 23.70 54.74 -2.70
CA ILE A 441 23.07 55.23 -1.46
C ILE A 441 24.11 55.25 -0.32
N PRO A 442 24.35 56.42 0.33
CA PRO A 442 25.25 56.56 1.47
C PRO A 442 24.94 55.59 2.62
N MET A 443 25.98 55.16 3.34
CA MET A 443 25.87 54.14 4.38
C MET A 443 24.96 54.58 5.54
N GLU A 444 24.89 55.87 5.86
CA GLU A 444 24.02 56.38 6.91
C GLU A 444 22.53 56.20 6.57
N ILE A 445 22.15 56.35 5.29
CA ILE A 445 20.77 56.18 4.82
C ILE A 445 20.39 54.69 4.81
N ARG A 446 21.32 53.80 4.43
CA ARG A 446 21.09 52.35 4.46
C ARG A 446 20.82 51.83 5.88
N GLN A 447 21.45 52.43 6.89
CA GLN A 447 21.25 52.04 8.28
C GLN A 447 19.98 52.67 8.89
N GLY A 448 19.57 53.85 8.43
CA GLY A 448 18.39 54.55 8.95
C GLY A 448 17.05 54.07 8.36
N TYR A 449 17.05 53.55 7.13
CA TYR A 449 15.83 53.17 6.41
C TYR A 449 16.02 51.88 5.57
N PRO A 450 16.34 50.75 6.21
CA PRO A 450 16.68 49.53 5.49
C PRO A 450 15.51 48.97 4.68
N LEU A 451 14.25 49.14 5.13
CA LEU A 451 13.08 48.69 4.37
C LEU A 451 12.88 49.51 3.09
N LEU A 452 13.04 50.83 3.18
CA LEU A 452 12.94 51.72 2.01
C LEU A 452 14.06 51.43 1.00
N VAL A 453 15.25 51.11 1.49
CA VAL A 453 16.40 50.76 0.64
C VAL A 453 16.22 49.40 -0.03
N ALA A 454 15.62 48.43 0.66
CA ALA A 454 15.29 47.13 0.08
C ALA A 454 14.23 47.25 -1.04
N ALA A 455 13.31 48.21 -0.91
CA ALA A 455 12.24 48.48 -1.88
C ALA A 455 12.66 49.30 -3.11
N ILE A 456 13.95 49.68 -3.25
CA ILE A 456 14.47 50.42 -4.42
C ILE A 456 14.66 49.50 -5.65
N GLN A 457 14.30 48.22 -5.56
CA GLN A 457 14.36 47.34 -6.72
C GLN A 457 13.34 47.77 -7.79
N PRO A 458 13.71 47.79 -9.09
CA PRO A 458 12.88 48.35 -10.16
C PRO A 458 11.47 47.74 -10.29
N HIS A 459 11.24 46.57 -9.70
CA HIS A 459 10.01 45.79 -9.85
C HIS A 459 9.40 45.37 -8.51
N GLU A 460 9.85 45.94 -7.38
CA GLU A 460 9.27 45.65 -6.06
C GLU A 460 8.67 46.94 -5.47
N ASP A 461 7.42 46.88 -5.03
CA ASP A 461 6.87 47.90 -4.14
C ASP A 461 7.19 47.55 -2.67
N ILE A 462 6.87 48.47 -1.75
CA ILE A 462 7.19 48.29 -0.31
C ILE A 462 6.46 47.06 0.26
N VAL A 463 5.27 46.72 -0.23
CA VAL A 463 4.48 45.59 0.27
C VAL A 463 5.06 44.27 -0.22
N MET A 464 5.44 44.18 -1.51
CA MET A 464 6.15 43.04 -2.09
C MET A 464 7.52 42.84 -1.42
N THR A 465 8.21 43.94 -1.10
CA THR A 465 9.48 43.91 -0.34
C THR A 465 9.26 43.33 1.06
N CYS A 466 8.17 43.70 1.75
CA CYS A 466 7.83 43.13 3.04
C CYS A 466 7.53 41.62 2.95
N ALA A 467 6.77 41.20 1.93
CA ALA A 467 6.45 39.79 1.71
C ALA A 467 7.70 38.95 1.48
N ARG A 468 8.61 39.41 0.60
CA ARG A 468 9.90 38.74 0.36
C ARG A 468 10.77 38.69 1.61
N ALA A 469 10.89 39.79 2.35
CA ALA A 469 11.68 39.82 3.58
C ALA A 469 11.18 38.82 4.63
N LEU A 470 9.85 38.68 4.76
CA LEU A 470 9.20 37.74 5.68
C LEU A 470 9.33 36.27 5.24
N ASP A 471 9.38 36.01 3.94
CA ASP A 471 9.47 34.65 3.38
C ASP A 471 10.92 34.14 3.41
N GLU A 472 11.88 34.95 2.98
CA GLU A 472 13.30 34.60 2.93
C GLU A 472 13.94 34.53 4.33
N LYS A 473 13.49 35.37 5.28
CA LYS A 473 13.98 35.45 6.68
C LYS A 473 15.51 35.58 6.82
N THR A 474 16.17 36.13 5.81
CA THR A 474 17.63 36.22 5.73
C THR A 474 18.22 37.32 6.62
N ASP A 475 17.49 38.43 6.81
CA ASP A 475 17.88 39.55 7.66
C ASP A 475 16.82 39.83 8.75
N VAL A 476 17.16 39.54 10.01
CA VAL A 476 16.29 39.68 11.18
C VAL A 476 15.86 41.14 11.41
N GLY A 477 16.71 42.12 11.07
CA GLY A 477 16.39 43.54 11.20
C GLY A 477 15.32 43.95 10.19
N LEU A 478 15.51 43.54 8.93
CA LEU A 478 14.57 43.82 7.84
C LEU A 478 13.21 43.14 8.06
N VAL A 479 13.21 41.89 8.53
CA VAL A 479 12.00 41.14 8.91
C VAL A 479 11.19 41.88 9.96
N ARG A 480 11.87 42.41 10.99
CA ARG A 480 11.20 43.13 12.08
C ARG A 480 10.59 44.45 11.61
N GLU A 481 11.27 45.16 10.72
CA GLU A 481 10.79 46.42 10.15
C GLU A 481 9.62 46.20 9.18
N ALA A 482 9.69 45.16 8.34
CA ALA A 482 8.61 44.75 7.47
C ALA A 482 7.34 44.36 8.25
N ALA A 483 7.48 43.60 9.34
CA ALA A 483 6.36 43.23 10.20
C ALA A 483 5.72 44.46 10.87
N ALA A 484 6.53 45.38 11.40
CA ALA A 484 6.03 46.61 12.02
C ALA A 484 5.30 47.52 11.02
N TYR A 485 5.80 47.63 9.79
CA TYR A 485 5.14 48.40 8.73
C TYR A 485 3.77 47.80 8.36
N LEU A 486 3.69 46.48 8.17
CA LEU A 486 2.42 45.83 7.84
C LEU A 486 1.38 45.96 8.97
N GLU A 487 1.81 45.89 10.23
CA GLU A 487 0.95 46.11 11.39
C GLU A 487 0.39 47.56 11.40
N GLU A 488 1.20 48.56 11.09
CA GLU A 488 0.75 49.96 10.98
C GLU A 488 -0.25 50.15 9.83
N VAL A 489 0.00 49.54 8.66
CA VAL A 489 -0.92 49.58 7.52
C VAL A 489 -2.26 48.93 7.87
N GLU A 490 -2.25 47.83 8.61
CA GLU A 490 -3.46 47.15 9.06
C GLU A 490 -4.25 48.00 10.06
N GLN A 491 -3.58 48.64 11.02
CA GLN A 491 -4.20 49.57 11.97
C GLN A 491 -4.85 50.77 11.26
N TYR A 492 -4.20 51.33 10.23
CA TYR A 492 -4.78 52.39 9.42
C TYR A 492 -5.99 51.94 8.61
N LYS A 493 -5.99 50.72 8.07
CA LYS A 493 -7.16 50.13 7.39
C LYS A 493 -8.33 49.85 8.31
N GLN A 494 -8.08 49.56 9.59
CA GLN A 494 -9.14 49.36 10.58
C GLN A 494 -9.71 50.68 11.12
N ALA A 495 -8.97 51.79 11.00
CA ALA A 495 -9.39 53.12 11.43
C ALA A 495 -10.03 53.99 10.32
N ALA A 496 -9.89 53.58 9.05
CA ALA A 496 -10.51 54.20 7.87
C ALA A 496 -11.79 53.47 7.49
#